data_AF-A0A7L1WDF4-F1
#
_entry.id   AF-A0A7L1WDF4-F1
#
_cell.length_a   1.000
_cell.length_b   1.000
_cell.length_c   1.000
_cell.angle_alpha   90.00
_cell.angle_beta   90.00
_cell.angle_gamma   90.00
#
_symmetry.space_group_name_H-M   'P 1'
#
loop_
_entity.id
_entity.type
_entity.pdbx_description
1 polymer ?
#
loop_
_entity_poly.entity_id
_entity_poly.type
_entity_poly.pdbx_seq_one_letter_code
_entity_poly.pdbx_strand_id
1 'polypeptide(L)'
;MWTALCVAMYFFGTRAEITQSPSLVVREDENATLKCSQNDNHNSMYWYLQQPGKAMQLIYYSYGINQKQVGDISAGFQANRPSLEEFYLDILSVKLNHSAIYFCASSLDTTLQSHLLSLHK
;
A
#
# COMPACT_ATOMS: atom_id res chain seq x y z
N MET A 1 22.27 52.83 -0.74
CA MET A 1 21.79 51.80 0.21
C MET A 1 20.45 51.28 -0.28
N TRP A 2 20.42 50.11 -0.93
CA TRP A 2 19.17 49.39 -1.22
C TRP A 2 19.40 47.94 -0.81
N THR A 3 18.84 47.52 0.33
CA THR A 3 18.87 46.12 0.76
C THR A 3 17.73 45.39 0.05
N ALA A 4 18.07 44.55 -0.93
CA ALA A 4 17.13 43.60 -1.48
C ALA A 4 16.86 42.52 -0.42
N LEU A 5 15.62 42.48 0.09
CA LEU A 5 15.16 41.42 0.99
C LEU A 5 15.10 40.11 0.19
N CYS A 6 16.07 39.23 0.40
CA CYS A 6 15.96 37.83 0.00
C CYS A 6 14.86 37.17 0.83
N VAL A 7 13.65 37.05 0.27
CA VAL A 7 12.63 36.17 0.82
C VAL A 7 13.11 34.75 0.58
N ALA A 8 13.77 34.15 1.57
CA ALA A 8 14.03 32.72 1.59
C ALA A 8 12.68 32.01 1.71
N MET A 9 12.11 31.61 0.57
CA MET A 9 10.98 30.69 0.55
C MET A 9 11.50 29.34 1.03
N TYR A 10 11.38 29.08 2.33
CA TYR A 10 11.56 27.76 2.89
C TYR A 10 10.42 26.89 2.33
N PHE A 11 10.69 26.20 1.22
CA PHE A 11 9.84 25.11 0.79
C PHE A 11 9.95 24.00 1.84
N PHE A 12 9.04 24.02 2.82
CA PHE A 12 8.79 22.88 3.70
C PHE A 12 8.07 21.81 2.86
N GLY A 13 8.81 21.15 1.97
CA GLY A 13 8.34 19.95 1.32
C GLY A 13 8.43 18.80 2.32
N THR A 14 7.30 18.29 2.80
CA THR A 14 7.26 17.01 3.49
C THR A 14 7.63 15.91 2.49
N ARG A 15 8.57 15.04 2.84
CA ARG A 15 8.90 13.89 2.00
C ARG A 15 7.74 12.90 2.04
N ALA A 16 7.22 12.54 0.87
CA ALA A 16 6.27 11.46 0.72
C ALA A 16 6.86 10.16 1.28
N GLU A 17 6.15 9.54 2.22
CA GLU A 17 6.58 8.37 2.96
C GLU A 17 5.44 7.37 3.08
N ILE A 18 5.78 6.10 2.88
CA ILE A 18 4.93 4.96 3.22
C ILE A 18 5.62 4.20 4.35
N THR A 19 4.89 3.96 5.42
CA THR A 19 5.31 3.14 6.56
C THR A 19 4.40 1.93 6.65
N GLN A 20 4.94 0.75 6.93
CA GLN A 20 4.15 -0.47 7.12
C GLN A 20 4.62 -1.27 8.34
N SER A 21 3.80 -2.21 8.80
CA SER A 21 4.19 -3.15 9.86
C SER A 21 5.55 -3.79 9.57
N PRO A 22 6.41 -3.96 10.59
CA PRO A 22 7.66 -4.67 10.45
C PRO A 22 7.43 -6.18 10.23
N SER A 23 8.51 -6.95 10.11
CA SER A 23 8.44 -8.41 10.06
C SER A 23 7.67 -8.99 11.25
N LEU A 24 6.73 -9.89 10.96
CA LEU A 24 5.90 -10.55 11.95
C LEU A 24 6.04 -12.07 11.82
N VAL A 25 6.18 -12.77 12.96
CA VAL A 25 6.16 -14.22 13.04
C VAL A 25 4.95 -14.63 13.88
N VAL A 26 4.07 -15.44 13.30
CA VAL A 26 2.77 -15.82 13.89
C VAL A 26 2.62 -17.33 13.79
N ARG A 27 1.91 -17.95 14.73
CA ARG A 27 1.63 -19.40 14.67
C ARG A 27 0.54 -19.65 13.63
N GLU A 28 0.49 -20.87 13.10
CA GLU A 28 -0.65 -21.25 12.26
C GLU A 28 -1.97 -21.15 13.04
N ASP A 29 -3.06 -20.91 12.32
CA ASP A 29 -4.43 -20.71 12.83
C ASP A 29 -4.68 -19.44 13.66
N GLU A 30 -3.65 -18.70 14.04
CA GLU A 30 -3.79 -17.37 14.63
C GLU A 30 -4.13 -16.32 13.56
N ASN A 31 -4.69 -15.18 13.99
CA ASN A 31 -4.91 -14.03 13.12
C ASN A 31 -3.73 -13.05 13.21
N ALA A 32 -3.47 -12.35 12.12
CA ALA A 32 -2.47 -11.29 12.07
C ALA A 32 -3.04 -10.03 11.41
N THR A 33 -2.55 -8.86 11.79
CA THR A 33 -2.94 -7.59 11.17
C THR A 33 -1.69 -6.84 10.74
N LEU A 34 -1.65 -6.48 9.46
CA LEU A 34 -0.66 -5.58 8.89
C LEU A 34 -1.27 -4.19 8.74
N LYS A 35 -0.50 -3.17 9.10
CA LYS A 35 -0.85 -1.77 8.97
C LYS A 35 0.03 -1.13 7.91
N CYS A 36 -0.57 -0.25 7.11
CA CYS A 36 0.14 0.67 6.25
C CYS A 36 -0.32 2.09 6.51
N SER A 37 0.61 3.04 6.47
CA SER A 37 0.41 4.46 6.70
C SER A 37 1.11 5.28 5.60
N GLN A 38 0.49 6.37 5.16
CA GLN A 38 1.05 7.33 4.19
C GLN A 38 0.81 8.78 4.63
N ASN A 39 1.66 9.72 4.19
CA ASN A 39 1.60 11.14 4.56
C ASN A 39 1.47 12.12 3.37
N ASP A 40 1.17 11.60 2.17
CA ASP A 40 1.17 12.33 0.90
C ASP A 40 -0.26 12.56 0.34
N ASN A 41 -1.28 12.41 1.20
CA ASN A 41 -2.70 12.58 0.86
C ASN A 41 -3.14 11.79 -0.40
N HIS A 42 -2.52 10.63 -0.62
CA HIS A 42 -2.86 9.74 -1.72
C HIS A 42 -4.25 9.11 -1.54
N ASN A 43 -5.08 9.19 -2.58
CA ASN A 43 -6.41 8.59 -2.58
C ASN A 43 -6.31 7.07 -2.52
N SER A 44 -5.46 6.51 -3.37
CA SER A 44 -5.38 5.07 -3.58
C SER A 44 -4.30 4.43 -2.73
N MET A 45 -4.60 3.25 -2.17
CA MET A 45 -3.63 2.41 -1.46
C MET A 45 -3.81 0.94 -1.80
N TYR A 46 -2.72 0.18 -1.72
CA TYR A 46 -2.62 -1.17 -2.22
C TYR A 46 -1.88 -2.06 -1.24
N TRP A 47 -2.31 -3.31 -1.15
CA TRP A 47 -1.59 -4.38 -0.47
C TRP A 47 -1.21 -5.46 -1.49
N TYR A 48 0.08 -5.78 -1.56
CA TYR A 48 0.62 -6.84 -2.39
C TYR A 48 1.25 -7.93 -1.54
N LEU A 49 1.19 -9.15 -2.06
CA LEU A 49 1.91 -10.33 -1.57
C LEU A 49 3.02 -10.69 -2.57
N GLN A 50 4.23 -10.95 -2.09
CA GLN A 50 5.28 -11.59 -2.87
C GLN A 50 5.81 -12.83 -2.15
N GLN A 51 5.49 -14.00 -2.69
CA GLN A 51 6.10 -15.26 -2.27
C GLN A 51 7.47 -15.45 -2.95
N PRO A 52 8.41 -16.19 -2.33
CA PRO A 52 9.70 -16.48 -2.93
C PRO A 52 9.56 -17.08 -4.34
N GLY A 53 10.25 -16.47 -5.31
CA GLY A 53 10.24 -16.92 -6.70
C GLY A 53 8.95 -16.67 -7.49
N LYS A 54 7.97 -15.95 -6.92
CA LYS A 54 6.73 -15.58 -7.61
C LYS A 54 6.64 -14.09 -7.92
N ALA A 55 5.81 -13.75 -8.90
CA ALA A 55 5.43 -12.37 -9.17
C ALA A 55 4.65 -11.77 -7.97
N MET A 56 4.67 -10.44 -7.85
CA MET A 56 3.79 -9.74 -6.91
C MET A 56 2.33 -9.98 -7.31
N GLN A 57 1.49 -10.26 -6.32
CA GLN A 57 0.05 -10.45 -6.48
C GLN A 57 -0.67 -9.40 -5.66
N LEU A 58 -1.64 -8.71 -6.26
CA LEU A 58 -2.47 -7.73 -5.57
C LEU A 58 -3.46 -8.45 -4.66
N ILE A 59 -3.49 -8.09 -3.37
CA ILE A 59 -4.44 -8.68 -2.40
C ILE A 59 -5.72 -7.83 -2.37
N TYR A 60 -5.56 -6.57 -1.97
CA TYR A 60 -6.62 -5.58 -1.91
C TYR A 60 -6.08 -4.22 -2.32
N TYR A 61 -6.96 -3.40 -2.86
CA TYR A 61 -6.70 -1.99 -3.06
C TYR A 61 -7.90 -1.16 -2.60
N SER A 62 -7.70 0.15 -2.52
CA SER A 62 -8.71 1.11 -2.12
C SER A 62 -8.53 2.38 -2.93
N TYR A 63 -9.63 3.02 -3.34
CA TYR A 63 -9.64 4.36 -3.96
C TYR A 63 -9.94 5.49 -2.95
N GLY A 64 -10.20 5.16 -1.68
CA GLY A 64 -10.57 6.15 -0.69
C GLY A 64 -11.16 5.54 0.59
N ILE A 65 -11.53 6.42 1.51
CA ILE A 65 -12.01 6.05 2.84
C ILE A 65 -13.21 5.10 2.75
N ASN A 66 -13.21 4.06 3.58
CA ASN A 66 -14.25 3.02 3.67
C ASN A 66 -14.46 2.22 2.37
N GLN A 67 -13.53 2.29 1.43
CA GLN A 67 -13.56 1.50 0.20
C GLN A 67 -12.51 0.39 0.24
N LYS A 68 -12.85 -0.76 -0.35
CA LYS A 68 -11.91 -1.84 -0.64
C LYS A 68 -12.35 -2.59 -1.88
N GLN A 69 -11.39 -2.99 -2.67
CA GLN A 69 -11.56 -3.75 -3.90
C GLN A 69 -10.63 -4.95 -3.88
N VAL A 70 -11.15 -6.09 -4.32
CA VAL A 70 -10.41 -7.35 -4.38
C VAL A 70 -9.41 -7.31 -5.54
N GLY A 71 -8.17 -7.71 -5.28
CA GLY A 71 -7.14 -7.90 -6.30
C GLY A 71 -7.14 -9.31 -6.90
N ASP A 72 -5.95 -9.79 -7.24
CA ASP A 72 -5.71 -11.12 -7.80
C ASP A 72 -6.03 -12.24 -6.79
N ILE A 73 -5.83 -11.97 -5.50
CA ILE A 73 -6.05 -12.92 -4.40
C ILE A 73 -6.75 -12.24 -3.22
N SER A 74 -7.69 -12.92 -2.57
CA SER A 74 -8.34 -12.38 -1.36
C SER A 74 -8.72 -13.43 -0.33
N ALA A 75 -8.66 -14.72 -0.69
CA ALA A 75 -8.98 -15.80 0.23
C ALA A 75 -8.02 -15.78 1.44
N GLY A 76 -8.58 -15.80 2.65
CA GLY A 76 -7.79 -15.72 3.89
C GLY A 76 -7.42 -14.30 4.32
N PHE A 77 -7.83 -13.27 3.58
CA PHE A 77 -7.53 -11.87 3.89
C PHE A 77 -8.81 -11.04 4.06
N GLN A 78 -8.72 -9.98 4.88
CA GLN A 78 -9.69 -8.89 4.89
C GLN A 78 -8.95 -7.55 4.92
N ALA A 79 -9.47 -6.55 4.21
CA ALA A 79 -8.93 -5.21 4.24
C ALA A 79 -9.87 -4.21 4.90
N ASN A 80 -9.30 -3.18 5.53
CA ASN A 80 -10.02 -2.07 6.15
C ASN A 80 -9.30 -0.73 5.89
N ARG A 81 -10.05 0.27 5.45
CA ARG A 81 -9.55 1.59 5.04
C ARG A 81 -10.26 2.70 5.85
N PRO A 82 -9.87 2.94 7.11
CA PRO A 82 -10.58 3.90 7.97
C PRO A 82 -10.29 5.36 7.63
N SER A 83 -9.17 5.67 6.95
CA SER A 83 -8.80 7.02 6.53
C SER A 83 -7.96 7.00 5.23
N LEU A 84 -7.58 8.17 4.71
CA LEU A 84 -6.66 8.25 3.56
C LEU A 84 -5.24 7.86 3.95
N GLU A 85 -4.86 8.10 5.20
CA GLU A 85 -3.54 7.84 5.75
C GLU A 85 -3.34 6.34 6.01
N GLU A 86 -4.37 5.61 6.44
CA GLU A 86 -4.19 4.24 6.95
C GLU A 86 -4.91 3.17 6.11
N PHE A 87 -4.23 2.04 5.83
CA PHE A 87 -4.82 0.88 5.18
C PHE A 87 -4.39 -0.41 5.89
N TYR A 88 -5.34 -1.14 6.46
CA TYR A 88 -5.12 -2.36 7.22
C TYR A 88 -5.41 -3.60 6.39
N LEU A 89 -4.63 -4.65 6.62
CA LEU A 89 -4.81 -5.99 6.06
C LEU A 89 -4.79 -7.02 7.18
N ASP A 90 -5.92 -7.64 7.43
CA ASP A 90 -6.07 -8.77 8.32
C ASP A 90 -5.82 -10.07 7.55
N ILE A 91 -5.00 -10.94 8.13
CA ILE A 91 -4.73 -12.31 7.67
C ILE A 91 -5.43 -13.23 8.66
N LEU A 92 -6.44 -13.95 8.17
CA LEU A 92 -7.30 -14.79 9.00
C LEU A 92 -6.81 -16.23 8.98
N SER A 93 -6.75 -16.87 10.15
CA SER A 93 -6.31 -18.27 10.30
C SER A 93 -5.04 -18.54 9.49
N VAL A 94 -3.93 -17.92 9.92
CA VAL A 94 -2.65 -17.93 9.21
C VAL A 94 -2.22 -19.35 8.86
N LYS A 95 -1.73 -19.55 7.63
CA LYS A 95 -1.21 -20.81 7.10
C LYS A 95 0.18 -20.61 6.51
N LEU A 96 0.92 -21.69 6.28
CA LEU A 96 2.23 -21.64 5.62
C LEU A 96 2.25 -20.86 4.29
N ASN A 97 1.17 -20.91 3.49
CA ASN A 97 1.09 -20.17 2.23
C ASN A 97 0.96 -18.64 2.42
N HIS A 98 0.66 -18.15 3.62
CA HIS A 98 0.69 -16.72 3.95
C HIS A 98 2.11 -16.25 4.31
N SER A 99 3.11 -17.14 4.39
CA SER A 99 4.51 -16.76 4.56
C SER A 99 5.05 -16.12 3.28
N ALA A 100 5.26 -14.81 3.33
CA ALA A 100 5.62 -13.99 2.18
C ALA A 100 6.18 -12.62 2.63
N ILE A 101 6.67 -11.84 1.68
CA ILE A 101 6.88 -10.41 1.85
C ILE A 101 5.59 -9.70 1.47
N TYR A 102 5.11 -8.81 2.33
CA TYR A 102 3.94 -7.98 2.07
C TYR A 102 4.41 -6.56 1.75
N PHE A 103 3.90 -5.99 0.67
CA PHE A 103 4.23 -4.62 0.26
C PHE A 103 2.98 -3.75 0.29
N CYS A 104 3.12 -2.56 0.86
CA CYS A 104 2.14 -1.51 0.72
C CYS A 104 2.60 -0.45 -0.29
N ALA A 105 1.67 0.07 -1.08
CA ALA A 105 1.89 1.21 -1.97
C ALA A 105 0.73 2.20 -1.87
N SER A 106 0.95 3.44 -2.32
CA SER A 106 -0.08 4.48 -2.41
C SER A 106 0.11 5.31 -3.69
N SER A 107 -0.98 5.87 -4.21
CA SER A 107 -0.94 6.76 -5.38
C SER A 107 -2.04 7.82 -5.34
N LEU A 108 -1.74 9.01 -5.88
CA LEU A 108 -2.70 10.11 -5.99
C LEU A 108 -3.90 9.74 -6.88
N ASP A 109 -3.61 9.03 -7.98
CA ASP A 109 -4.60 8.54 -8.94
C ASP A 109 -4.24 7.10 -9.31
N THR A 110 -5.21 6.31 -9.78
CA THR A 110 -4.89 5.07 -10.49
C THR A 110 -4.59 5.40 -11.92
N THR A 111 -3.35 5.17 -12.36
CA THR A 111 -3.14 4.98 -13.79
C THR A 111 -4.00 3.79 -14.21
N LEU A 112 -4.96 4.02 -15.10
CA LEU A 112 -5.66 2.93 -15.78
C LEU A 112 -4.56 2.08 -16.41
N GLN A 113 -4.28 0.91 -15.83
CA GLN A 113 -3.32 0.00 -16.43
C GLN A 113 -4.02 -0.58 -17.65
N SER A 114 -4.01 0.19 -18.75
CA SER A 114 -4.39 -0.33 -20.04
C SER A 114 -3.45 -1.50 -20.27
N HIS A 115 -3.99 -2.71 -20.23
CA HIS A 115 -3.37 -3.87 -20.85
C HIS A 115 -3.27 -3.61 -22.36
N LEU A 116 -2.44 -2.65 -22.77
CA LEU A 116 -1.79 -2.70 -24.07
C LEU A 116 -0.77 -3.83 -23.92
N LEU A 117 -1.30 -5.04 -24.04
CA LEU A 117 -0.54 -6.25 -24.36
C LEU A 117 0.54 -5.84 -25.34
N SER A 118 1.80 -6.03 -24.93
CA SER A 118 2.98 -6.14 -25.77
C SER A 118 2.69 -6.10 -27.27
N LEU A 119 2.51 -4.90 -27.82
CA LEU A 119 2.58 -4.63 -29.25
C LEU A 119 3.92 -3.94 -29.50
N HIS A 120 4.99 -4.69 -29.23
CA HIS A 120 6.23 -4.50 -29.95
C HIS A 120 6.65 -5.86 -30.49
N LYS A 121 6.58 -5.91 -31.82
CA LYS A 121 7.02 -6.95 -32.73
C LYS A 121 8.54 -7.05 -32.72
#